data_AF-A0A967P8T5-F1
#
_entry.id   AF-A0A967P8T5-F1
#
_cell.length_a   1.000
_cell.length_b   1.000
_cell.length_c   1.000
_cell.angle_alpha   90.00
_cell.angle_beta   90.00
_cell.angle_gamma   90.00
#
_symmetry.space_group_name_H-M   'P 1'
#
loop_
_entity.id
_entity.type
_entity.pdbx_description
1 polymer ?
#
loop_
_entity_poly.entity_id
_entity_poly.type
_entity_poly.pdbx_seq_one_letter_code
_entity_poly.pdbx_strand_id
1 'polypeptide(L)' 'MSEIWVVADLTLDGKVKSVTAEGLTVAKSKLSGAGTVCGVLLGSGVSGLAG' A
#
# COMPACT_ATOMS: atom_id res chain seq x y z
N MET A 1 -13.69 -11.41 -8.29
CA MET A 1 -12.98 -10.95 -7.08
C MET A 1 -12.48 -9.55 -7.38
N SER A 2 -12.79 -8.56 -6.55
CA SER A 2 -12.34 -7.17 -6.76
C SER A 2 -11.03 -6.95 -6.04
N GLU A 3 -10.07 -6.32 -6.71
CA GLU A 3 -8.76 -5.98 -6.14
C GLU A 3 -8.51 -4.48 -6.23
N ILE A 4 -7.95 -3.91 -5.16
CA ILE A 4 -7.47 -2.52 -5.16
C ILE A 4 -5.98 -2.52 -4.86
N TRP A 5 -5.23 -1.87 -5.74
CA TRP A 5 -3.78 -1.75 -5.65
C TRP A 5 -3.43 -0.35 -5.15
N VAL A 6 -2.76 -0.27 -4.01
CA VAL A 6 -2.34 0.99 -3.37
C VAL A 6 -0.83 1.09 -3.49
N VAL A 7 -0.35 2.06 -4.27
CA VAL A 7 1.08 2.35 -4.36
C VAL A 7 1.48 3.17 -3.14
N ALA A 8 2.43 2.63 -2.37
CA ALA A 8 2.96 3.27 -1.18
C ALA A 8 3.95 4.38 -1.57
N ASP A 9 3.67 5.58 -1.10
CA ASP A 9 4.61 6.69 -1.18
C ASP A 9 5.66 6.51 -0.07
N LEU A 10 6.93 6.51 -0.47
CA LEU A 10 8.07 6.35 0.42
C LEU A 10 8.79 7.69 0.62
N THR A 11 9.24 7.93 1.83
CA THR A 11 10.22 8.97 2.12
C THR A 11 11.59 8.58 1.56
N LEU A 12 12.50 9.56 1.49
CA LEU A 12 13.87 9.32 1.02
C LEU A 12 14.65 8.34 1.93
N ASP A 13 14.28 8.23 3.21
CA ASP A 13 14.82 7.24 4.16
C ASP A 13 14.07 5.89 4.11
N GLY A 14 13.20 5.66 3.12
CA GLY A 14 12.54 4.38 2.87
C GLY A 14 11.35 4.06 3.76
N LYS A 15 10.83 5.04 4.52
CA LYS A 15 9.63 4.86 5.35
C LYS A 15 8.37 5.14 4.53
N VAL A 16 7.30 4.42 4.83
CA VAL A 16 5.99 4.67 4.23
C VAL A 16 5.42 5.98 4.77
N LYS A 17 5.05 6.90 3.87
CA LYS A 17 4.36 8.14 4.26
C LYS A 17 2.95 7.85 4.74
N SER A 18 2.48 8.66 5.70
CA SER A 18 1.13 8.53 6.29
C SER A 18 0.00 8.57 5.26
N VAL A 19 0.16 9.31 4.16
CA VAL A 19 -0.82 9.37 3.05
C VAL A 19 -1.14 7.99 2.45
N THR A 20 -0.19 7.05 2.48
CA THR A 20 -0.41 5.67 2.04
C THR A 20 -1.42 4.94 2.93
N ALA A 21 -1.41 5.20 4.25
CA ALA A 21 -2.35 4.59 5.19
C ALA A 21 -3.78 5.11 4.99
N GLU A 22 -3.92 6.38 4.61
CA GLU A 22 -5.21 6.97 4.22
C GLU A 22 -5.75 6.30 2.94
N GLY A 23 -4.89 6.13 1.92
CA GLY A 23 -5.21 5.41 0.70
C GLY A 23 -5.66 3.97 0.96
N LEU A 24 -4.98 3.27 1.87
CA LEU A 24 -5.35 1.92 2.29
C LEU A 24 -6.71 1.87 2.99
N THR A 25 -7.02 2.87 3.82
CA THR A 25 -8.30 2.97 4.53
C THR A 25 -9.46 3.19 3.56
N VAL A 26 -9.28 4.06 2.57
CA VAL A 26 -10.26 4.29 1.50
C VAL A 26 -10.42 3.05 0.61
N ALA A 27 -9.33 2.34 0.31
CA ALA A 27 -9.39 1.09 -0.45
C ALA A 27 -10.21 0.02 0.30
N LYS A 28 -9.97 -0.15 1.60
CA LYS A 28 -10.72 -1.10 2.44
C LYS A 28 -12.21 -0.77 2.50
N SER A 29 -12.60 0.50 2.60
CA SER A 29 -14.01 0.89 2.65
C SER A 29 -14.74 0.61 1.33
N LYS A 30 -14.05 0.76 0.19
CA LYS A 30 -14.61 0.49 -1.15
C LYS A 30 -14.81 -1.00 -1.46
N LEU A 31 -14.13 -1.90 -0.76
CA LEU A 31 -14.25 -3.34 -0.98
C LEU A 31 -15.39 -4.00 -0.19
N SER A 32 -16.06 -3.29 0.71
CA SER A 32 -17.25 -3.77 1.44
C SER A 32 -17.14 -5.19 2.03
N GLY A 33 -15.92 -5.64 2.37
CA GLY A 33 -15.63 -6.98 2.91
C GLY A 33 -15.43 -8.10 1.87
N ALA A 34 -15.58 -7.84 0.57
CA ALA A 34 -15.40 -8.81 -0.50
C ALA A 34 -14.35 -8.34 -1.52
N GLY A 35 -13.07 -8.58 -1.20
CA GLY A 35 -11.95 -8.30 -2.10
C GLY A 35 -10.60 -8.19 -1.39
N THR A 36 -9.55 -8.00 -2.18
CA THR A 36 -8.17 -7.93 -1.68
C THR A 36 -7.62 -6.52 -1.86
N VAL A 37 -6.95 -6.00 -0.83
CA VAL A 37 -6.15 -4.77 -0.96
C VAL A 37 -4.68 -5.16 -1.01
N CYS A 38 -4.01 -4.79 -2.10
CA CYS A 38 -2.59 -5.06 -2.32
C CYS A 38 -1.80 -3.76 -2.13
N GLY A 39 -0.81 -3.77 -1.24
CA GLY A 39 0.15 -2.68 -1.11
C GLY A 39 1.34 -2.89 -2.04
N VAL A 40 1.66 -1.90 -2.88
CA VAL A 40 2.83 -1.94 -3.76
C VAL A 40 3.86 -0.94 -3.25
N LEU A 41 5.01 -1.45 -2.84
CA LEU A 41 6.15 -0.63 -2.42
C LEU A 41 7.11 -0.51 -3.60
N LEU A 42 7.40 0.72 -4.05
CA LEU A 42 8.31 0.99 -5.16
C LEU A 42 9.54 1.76 -4.64
N GLY A 43 10.72 1.16 -4.73
CA GLY A 43 11.98 1.81 -4.35
C GLY A 43 13.15 0.85 -4.24
N SER A 44 14.38 1.38 -4.35
CA SER A 44 15.61 0.58 -4.24
C SER A 44 15.84 0.01 -2.83
N GLY A 45 15.26 0.62 -1.78
CA GLY A 45 15.34 0.16 -0.40
C GLY A 45 14.30 -0.92 0.00
N VAL A 46 13.38 -1.26 -0.89
CA VAL A 46 12.27 -2.20 -0.60
C VAL A 46 12.72 -3.66 -0.69
N SER A 47 13.84 -3.94 -1.36
CA SER A 47 14.45 -5.27 -1.48
C SER A 47 14.79 -5.91 -0.13
N GLY A 48 15.01 -5.10 0.92
CA GLY A 48 15.24 -5.58 2.30
C GLY A 48 13.97 -5.90 3.11
N LEU A 49 12.78 -5.58 2.59
CA LEU A 49 11.49 -5.84 3.26
C LEU A 49 10.81 -7.14 2.82
N ALA A 50 11.32 -7.81 1.78
CA ALA A 50 10.73 -9.02 1.20
C ALA A 50 11.10 -10.33 1.95
N GLY A 51 11.48 -10.22 3.24
CA GLY A 51 11.90 -11.33 4.10
C GLY A 51 10.78 -11.85 4.99
#